data_AF-A0AAW2VYM3-F1
#
_entry.id   AF-A0AAW2VYM3-F1
#
_cell.length_a   1.000
_cell.length_b   1.000
_cell.length_c   1.000
_cell.angle_alpha   90.00
_cell.angle_beta   90.00
_cell.angle_gamma   90.00
#
_symmetry.space_group_name_H-M   'P 1'
#
loop_
_entity.id
_entity.type
_entity.pdbx_description
1 polymer ?
#
loop_
_entity_poly.entity_id
_entity_poly.type
_entity_poly.pdbx_seq_one_letter_code
_entity_poly.pdbx_strand_id
1 'polypeptide(L)' 'MSEKDKHFTFMEGLKPWARLELQRQRVTDLGSAMAAAERLTDFTSETRKDRQTTYNPVQNKTGG' A
#
# COMPACT_ATOMS: atom_id res chain seq x y z
N MET A 1 -5.65 5.43 -27.46
CA MET A 1 -5.35 4.51 -26.35
C MET A 1 -6.58 3.68 -26.08
N SER A 2 -6.47 2.36 -26.19
CA SER A 2 -7.52 1.42 -25.79
C SER A 2 -7.67 1.44 -24.27
N GLU A 3 -8.80 0.97 -23.75
CA GLU A 3 -9.02 0.80 -22.31
C GLU A 3 -7.96 -0.12 -21.68
N LYS A 4 -7.55 -1.15 -22.43
CA LYS A 4 -6.46 -2.05 -22.05
C LYS A 4 -5.11 -1.34 -21.95
N ASP A 5 -4.82 -0.39 -22.84
CA ASP A 5 -3.61 0.44 -22.77
C ASP A 5 -3.65 1.34 -21.53
N LYS A 6 -4.81 1.94 -21.23
CA LYS A 6 -4.98 2.79 -20.04
C LYS A 6 -4.78 2.01 -18.74
N HIS A 7 -5.30 0.79 -18.66
CA HIS A 7 -5.06 -0.09 -17.52
C HIS A 7 -3.58 -0.44 -17.37
N PHE A 8 -2.90 -0.76 -18.49
CA PHE A 8 -1.47 -1.05 -18.46
C PHE A 8 -0.64 0.17 -18.01
N THR A 9 -0.88 1.35 -18.60
CA THR A 9 -0.22 2.60 -18.20
C THR A 9 -0.46 2.94 -16.72
N PHE A 10 -1.69 2.74 -16.23
CA PHE A 10 -2.00 2.91 -14.81
C PHE A 10 -1.16 1.97 -13.95
N MET A 11 -1.16 0.67 -14.27
CA MET A 11 -0.37 -0.32 -13.54
C MET A 11 1.13 -0.03 -13.53
N GLU A 12 1.71 0.39 -14.66
CA GLU A 12 3.13 0.75 -14.74
C GLU A 12 3.51 1.91 -13.81
N GLY A 13 2.60 2.88 -13.64
CA GLY A 13 2.80 4.02 -12.73
C GLY A 13 2.69 3.69 -11.24
N LEU A 14 2.25 2.49 -10.88
CA LEU A 14 2.10 2.08 -9.47
C LEU A 14 3.39 1.53 -8.87
N LYS A 15 3.51 1.70 -7.55
CA LYS A 15 4.57 1.06 -6.75
C LYS A 15 4.51 -0.47 -6.91
N PRO A 16 5.66 -1.18 -6.86
CA PRO A 16 5.70 -2.63 -7.06
C PRO A 16 4.76 -3.42 -6.14
N TRP A 17 4.66 -3.03 -4.87
CA TRP A 17 3.77 -3.68 -3.90
C TRP A 17 2.28 -3.48 -4.24
N ALA A 18 1.90 -2.32 -4.78
CA ALA A 18 0.52 -2.05 -5.17
C ALA A 18 0.12 -2.83 -6.43
N ARG A 19 1.03 -2.95 -7.40
CA ARG A 19 0.82 -3.82 -8.57
C ARG A 19 0.63 -5.28 -8.17
N LEU A 20 1.48 -5.79 -7.29
CA LEU A 20 1.40 -7.18 -6.84
C LEU A 20 0.05 -7.49 -6.18
N GLU A 21 -0.44 -6.55 -5.38
CA GLU A 21 -1.72 -6.69 -4.69
C GLU A 21 -2.92 -6.62 -5.66
N LEU A 22 -2.90 -5.69 -6.62
CA LEU A 22 -3.89 -5.63 -7.70
C LEU A 22 -3.89 -6.91 -8.56
N GLN A 23 -2.71 -7.47 -8.85
CA GLN A 23 -2.60 -8.75 -9.54
C GLN A 23 -3.18 -9.90 -8.71
N ARG A 24 -2.98 -9.88 -7.38
CA ARG A 24 -3.57 -10.87 -6.46
C ARG A 24 -5.09 -10.80 -6.47
N GLN A 25 -5.64 -9.60 -6.54
CA GLN A 25 -7.09 -9.35 -6.68
C GLN A 25 -7.62 -9.62 -8.10
N ARG A 26 -6.73 -9.97 -9.05
CA ARG A 26 -7.04 -10.26 -10.47
C ARG A 26 -7.82 -9.15 -11.15
N VAL A 27 -7.47 -7.91 -10.84
CA VAL A 27 -8.16 -6.75 -11.41
C VAL A 27 -7.76 -6.58 -12.87
N THR A 28 -8.76 -6.58 -13.77
CA THR A 28 -8.56 -6.45 -15.22
C THR A 28 -9.11 -5.17 -15.80
N ASP A 29 -9.91 -4.45 -15.01
CA ASP A 29 -10.58 -3.21 -15.38
C ASP A 29 -9.93 -2.01 -14.69
N LEU A 30 -9.87 -0.87 -15.40
CA LEU A 30 -9.25 0.34 -14.90
C LEU A 30 -9.99 0.92 -13.68
N GLY A 31 -11.32 0.96 -13.71
CA GLY A 31 -12.12 1.51 -12.61
C GLY A 31 -11.96 0.68 -11.33
N SER A 32 -11.97 -0.64 -11.48
CA SER A 32 -11.70 -1.58 -10.40
C SER A 32 -10.27 -1.44 -9.87
N ALA A 33 -9.28 -1.19 -10.74
CA ALA A 33 -7.89 -1.02 -10.34
C ALA A 33 -7.68 0.28 -9.57
N MET A 34 -8.38 1.36 -9.95
CA MET A 34 -8.39 2.62 -9.22
C MET A 34 -9.01 2.44 -7.83
N ALA A 35 -10.21 1.86 -7.74
CA ALA A 35 -10.90 1.64 -6.47
C ALA A 35 -10.11 0.73 -5.52
N ALA A 36 -9.44 -0.30 -6.05
CA ALA A 36 -8.58 -1.16 -5.26
C ALA A 36 -7.30 -0.42 -4.82
N ALA A 37 -6.67 0.39 -5.69
CA ALA A 37 -5.51 1.19 -5.33
C ALA A 37 -5.81 2.23 -4.23
N GLU A 38 -7.00 2.85 -4.24
CA GLU A 38 -7.46 3.75 -3.18
C GLU A 38 -7.60 3.04 -1.83
N ARG A 39 -8.05 1.78 -1.80
CA ARG A 39 -8.13 0.99 -0.56
C ARG A 39 -6.75 0.57 -0.04
N LEU A 40 -5.75 0.52 -0.91
CA LEU A 40 -4.39 0.10 -0.54
C LEU A 40 -3.61 1.16 0.24
N THR A 41 -3.97 2.44 0.15
CA THR A 41 -3.34 3.47 0.99
C THR A 41 -3.59 3.23 2.48
N ASP A 42 -4.76 2.69 2.85
CA ASP A 42 -5.08 2.34 4.24
C ASP A 42 -4.18 1.21 4.76
N PHE A 43 -3.97 0.15 3.95
CA PHE A 43 -3.11 -1.00 4.29
C PHE A 43 -1.67 -0.60 4.66
N THR A 44 -1.10 0.37 3.94
CA THR A 44 0.28 0.80 4.22
C THR A 44 0.41 1.60 5.51
N SER A 45 -0.64 2.33 5.91
CA SER A 45 -0.64 3.08 7.17
C SER A 45 -0.76 2.15 8.38
N GLU A 46 -1.56 1.10 8.26
CA GLU A 46 -1.74 0.09 9.31
C GLU A 46 -0.46 -0.74 9.51
N THR A 47 0.23 -1.08 8.42
CA THR A 47 1.54 -1.77 8.49
C THR A 47 2.63 -0.89 9.13
N ARG A 48 2.52 0.44 9.06
CA ARG A 48 3.46 1.36 9.73
C ARG A 48 3.13 1.63 11.20
N LYS A 49 1.86 1.53 11.59
CA LYS A 49 1.45 1.68 13.00
C LYS A 49 1.99 0.53 13.86
N ASP A 50 2.06 -0.68 13.33
CA ASP A 50 2.58 -1.82 14.08
C ASP A 50 4.08 -1.68 14.41
N ARG A 51 4.87 -1.11 13.49
CA ARG A 51 6.30 -0.87 13.70
C ARG A 51 6.62 0.32 14.63
N GLN A 52 5.66 1.20 14.89
CA GLN A 52 5.91 2.42 15.69
C GLN A 52 5.48 2.28 17.16
N THR A 53 4.81 1.18 17.52
CA THR A 53 4.32 0.95 18.90
C THR A 53 5.30 0.12 19.76
N THR A 54 6.45 -0.33 19.21
CA THR A 54 7.42 -1.15 19.95
C THR A 54 8.76 -0.47 20.28
N TYR A 55 8.99 0.78 19.88
CA TYR A 55 10.15 1.55 20.35
C TYR A 55 9.75 2.44 21.54
N ASN A 56 9.57 1.81 22.70
CA ASN A 56 9.66 2.51 23.99
C ASN A 56 11.16 2.61 24.33
N PRO A 57 11.84 3.77 24.20
CA PRO A 57 13.11 3.95 24.88
C PRO A 57 12.82 3.90 26.37
N VAL A 58 13.26 2.83 27.03
CA VAL A 58 13.19 2.70 28.48
C VAL A 58 14.03 3.84 29.07
N GLN A 59 13.39 4.94 29.45
CA GLN A 59 14.01 6.02 30.22
C GLN A 59 13.65 5.81 31.67
N ASN A 60 14.11 4.69 32.23
CA ASN A 60 14.04 4.47 33.66
C ASN A 60 15.18 5.28 34.29
N LYS A 61 14.81 6.42 34.88
CA LYS A 61 15.58 7.11 35.91
C LYS A 61 16.11 6.08 36.91
N THR A 62 17.43 6.01 37.08
CA THR A 62 18.04 5.37 38.25
C THR A 62 18.85 6.45 38.95
N GLY A 63 18.49 6.73 40.20
CA GLY A 63 19.14 7.72 41.04
C GLY A 63 20.47 7.22 41.61
N GLY A 64 21.24 8.19 42.09
CA GLY A 64 22.47 8.08 42.88
C GLY A 64 22.87 9.48 43.31
#